data_AF-A0A6L6DYK9-F1
#
_entry.id   AF-A0A6L6DYK9-F1
#
_cell.length_a   1.000
_cell.length_b   1.000
_cell.length_c   1.000
_cell.angle_alpha   90.00
_cell.angle_beta   90.00
_cell.angle_gamma   90.00
#
_symmetry.space_group_name_H-M   'P 1'
#
loop_
_entity.id
_entity.type
_entity.pdbx_description
1 polymer ?
#
loop_
_entity_poly.entity_id
_entity_poly.type
_entity_poly.pdbx_seq_one_letter_code
_entity_poly.pdbx_strand_id
1 'polypeptide(L)' 'MRVIAIDGPAGAGKSTVAKQVALATGLQYLDTGAMYRCIA' A
#
# COMPACT_ATOMS: atom_id res chain seq x y z
N MET A 1 -0.72 -4.70 17.77
CA MET A 1 -0.83 -3.85 16.56
C MET A 1 -0.71 -4.74 15.34
N ARG A 2 -1.62 -4.66 14.36
CA ARG A 2 -1.60 -5.52 13.16
C ARG A 2 -1.10 -4.72 11.97
N VAL A 3 -0.12 -5.25 11.24
CA VAL A 3 0.49 -4.63 10.05
C VAL A 3 0.47 -5.65 8.91
N ILE A 4 0.16 -5.18 7.70
CA ILE A 4 0.14 -6.00 6.48
C ILE A 4 1.05 -5.33 5.44
N ALA A 5 2.11 -6.02 5.04
CA ALA A 5 2.97 -5.60 3.93
C ALA A 5 2.49 -6.24 2.62
N ILE A 6 2.51 -5.48 1.52
CA ILE A 6 2.12 -5.95 0.18
C ILE A 6 3.24 -5.63 -0.80
N ASP A 7 4.00 -6.66 -1.17
CA ASP A 7 5.16 -6.57 -2.04
C ASP A 7 4.93 -7.25 -3.40
N GLY A 8 5.76 -6.91 -4.38
CA GLY A 8 5.67 -7.42 -5.75
C GLY A 8 6.20 -6.43 -6.80
N PRO A 9 6.29 -6.84 -8.07
CA PRO A 9 6.88 -6.02 -9.14
C PRO A 9 6.08 -4.76 -9.46
N ALA A 10 6.71 -3.79 -10.13
CA ALA A 10 6.02 -2.59 -10.62
C ALA A 10 4.86 -2.98 -11.56
N GLY A 11 3.74 -2.27 -11.47
CA GLY A 11 2.55 -2.57 -12.28
C GLY A 11 1.64 -3.70 -11.78
N ALA A 12 2.03 -4.47 -10.75
CA ALA A 12 1.23 -5.59 -10.23
C ALA A 12 -0.07 -5.21 -9.47
N GLY A 13 -0.46 -3.93 -9.46
CA GLY A 13 -1.69 -3.49 -8.77
C GLY A 13 -1.61 -3.41 -7.24
N LYS A 14 -0.41 -3.44 -6.64
CA LYS A 14 -0.20 -3.45 -5.18
C LYS A 14 -0.95 -2.34 -4.44
N SER A 15 -0.84 -1.09 -4.89
CA SER A 15 -1.54 0.05 -4.28
C SER A 15 -3.07 -0.11 -4.32
N THR A 16 -3.61 -0.74 -5.37
CA THR A 16 -5.04 -1.03 -5.47
C THR A 16 -5.47 -2.07 -4.44
N VAL A 17 -4.75 -3.19 -4.37
CA VAL A 17 -5.03 -4.26 -3.39
C VAL A 17 -4.88 -3.76 -1.96
N ALA A 18 -3.81 -3.01 -1.67
CA ALA A 18 -3.56 -2.45 -0.35
C ALA A 18 -4.67 -1.50 0.12
N LYS A 19 -5.23 -0.68 -0.78
CA LYS A 19 -6.40 0.17 -0.46
C LYS A 19 -7.64 -0.68 -0.14
N GLN A 20 -7.91 -1.73 -0.91
CA GLN A 20 -9.05 -2.62 -0.65
C GLN A 20 -8.91 -3.37 0.67
N VAL A 21 -7.71 -3.86 0.99
CA VAL A 21 -7.42 -4.51 2.28
C VAL A 21 -7.60 -3.53 3.45
N ALA A 22 -7.11 -2.30 3.32
CA ALA A 22 -7.30 -1.26 4.34
C ALA A 22 -8.79 -0.99 4.60
N LEU A 23 -9.59 -0.84 3.55
CA LEU A 23 -11.05 -0.67 3.67
C LEU A 23 -11.74 -1.85 4.33
N ALA A 24 -11.38 -3.09 3.95
CA ALA A 24 -11.99 -4.30 4.48
C ALA A 24 -11.61 -4.59 5.95
N THR A 25 -10.48 -4.06 6.42
CA THR A 25 -9.93 -4.35 7.77
C THR A 25 -10.00 -3.17 8.73
N GLY A 26 -10.35 -1.97 8.24
CA GLY A 26 -10.28 -0.73 9.01
C GLY A 26 -8.85 -0.28 9.32
N LEU A 27 -7.84 -0.86 8.66
CA LEU A 27 -6.43 -0.46 8.82
C LEU A 27 -6.14 0.81 8.03
N GLN A 28 -5.13 1.56 8.46
CA GLN A 28 -4.61 2.69 7.70
C GLN A 28 -3.84 2.20 6.46
N TYR A 29 -3.94 2.96 5.37
CA TYR A 29 -3.23 2.70 4.11
C TYR A 29 -1.99 3.60 4.00
N LEU A 30 -0.85 3.03 3.63
CA LEU A 30 0.42 3.73 3.40
C LEU A 30 1.02 3.31 2.04
N ASP A 31 1.33 4.28 1.19
CA ASP A 31 1.98 4.07 -0.12
C ASP A 31 3.43 4.55 -0.08
N THR A 32 4.36 3.65 0.24
CA THR A 32 5.79 3.98 0.31
C THR A 32 6.35 4.43 -1.04
N GLY A 33 5.85 3.88 -2.15
CA GLY A 33 6.27 4.28 -3.48
C GLY A 33 5.89 5.72 -3.82
N ALA A 34 4.72 6.18 -3.37
CA ALA A 34 4.32 7.59 -3.49
C ALA A 34 5.19 8.49 -2.61
N MET A 35 5.51 8.07 -1.38
CA MET A 35 6.38 8.83 -0.48
C MET A 35 7.76 9.08 -1.10
N TYR A 36 8.39 8.05 -1.66
CA TYR A 36 9.69 8.21 -2.33
C TYR A 36 9.60 9.11 -3.56
N ARG A 37 8.53 9.01 -4.36
CA ARG A 37 8.31 9.90 -5.52
C ARG A 37 8.08 11.36 -5.13
N CYS A 38 7.53 11.64 -3.94
CA CYS A 38 7.34 13.02 -3.46
C CYS A 38 8.64 13.75 -3.10
N ILE A 39 9.74 13.00 -2.93
CA ILE A 39 11.07 13.55 -2.56
C ILE A 39 11.96 13.72 -3.80
N ALA A 40 11.60 13.09 -4.93
CA ALA A 40 12.37 13.11 -6.18
C ALA A 40 12.19 14.39 -7.00
#